data_AF-A0A7C4J690-F1
#
_entry.id   AF-A0A7C4J690-F1
#
_cell.length_a   1.000
_cell.length_b   1.000
_cell.length_c   1.000
_cell.angle_alpha   90.00
_cell.angle_beta   90.00
_cell.angle_gamma   90.00
#
_symmetry.space_group_name_H-M   'P 1'
#
loop_
_entity.id
_entity.type
_entity.pdbx_description
1 polymer ?
#
loop_
_entity_poly.entity_id
_entity_poly.type
_entity_poly.pdbx_seq_one_letter_code
_entity_poly.pdbx_strand_id
1 'polypeptide(L)'
;MHEVASETPQIFQYAWLIIIFPVIGLLINTFGGKNRSEGEIGWTAVAASGASFLLSLLVVIALFQLPAEERALNHGVDVPLFTFFTIGSTTLEMGLHIDALTGVMLMVVTLVGTLIHIYAIGYMHGDSRFQRFFIYLNLFMAMMLILVLANNYLMLFVGWEGVGLCSFLLIGFWFEKMKNAEAARKAMVANRVGDWGVMLAMFAMFIGFGTLQFGGVFHAAEHEAEAMQGLIML
;
A
#
# COMPACT_ATOMS: atom_id res chain seq x y z
N MET A 1 -40.00 -5.73 8.69
CA MET A 1 -39.34 -5.12 7.53
C MET A 1 -38.55 -3.92 8.04
N HIS A 2 -37.30 -4.13 8.42
CA HIS A 2 -36.34 -3.04 8.62
C HIS A 2 -35.21 -3.33 7.64
N GLU A 3 -35.29 -2.65 6.51
CA GLU A 3 -34.22 -2.55 5.54
C GLU A 3 -33.15 -1.67 6.19
N VAL A 4 -32.24 -2.31 6.94
CA VAL A 4 -30.99 -1.67 7.34
C VAL A 4 -30.17 -1.64 6.06
N ALA A 5 -30.30 -0.56 5.29
CA ALA A 5 -29.26 -0.19 4.35
C ALA A 5 -28.00 -0.06 5.21
N SER A 6 -27.06 -1.01 5.08
CA SER A 6 -25.79 -0.89 5.77
C SER A 6 -25.02 0.25 5.11
N GLU A 7 -25.21 1.44 5.66
CA GLU A 7 -24.43 2.60 5.22
C GLU A 7 -22.98 2.30 5.56
N THR A 8 -22.19 2.02 4.52
CA THR A 8 -20.75 1.89 4.62
C THR A 8 -20.22 3.04 5.49
N PRO A 9 -19.52 2.76 6.60
CA PRO A 9 -19.05 3.79 7.51
C PRO A 9 -18.35 4.93 6.75
N GLN A 10 -18.80 6.17 6.92
CA GLN A 10 -18.26 7.33 6.20
C GLN A 10 -16.73 7.44 6.32
N ILE A 11 -16.16 6.92 7.41
CA ILE A 11 -14.72 6.87 7.64
C ILE A 11 -13.94 6.15 6.53
N PHE A 12 -14.55 5.16 5.84
CA PHE A 12 -13.90 4.44 4.73
C PHE A 12 -13.70 5.33 3.51
N GLN A 13 -14.59 6.29 3.26
CA GLN A 13 -14.41 7.27 2.18
C GLN A 13 -13.20 8.18 2.40
N TYR A 14 -12.70 8.27 3.63
CA TYR A 14 -11.50 9.03 3.98
C TYR A 14 -10.23 8.17 4.00
N ALA A 15 -10.31 6.86 3.75
CA ALA A 15 -9.15 5.96 3.82
C ALA A 15 -7.99 6.36 2.88
N TRP A 16 -8.27 7.05 1.78
CA TRP A 16 -7.23 7.58 0.88
C TRP A 16 -6.30 8.59 1.59
N LEU A 17 -6.78 9.29 2.62
CA LEU A 17 -5.96 10.21 3.41
C LEU A 17 -4.82 9.48 4.14
N ILE A 18 -4.99 8.19 4.45
CA ILE A 18 -3.94 7.36 5.07
C ILE A 18 -2.68 7.38 4.18
N ILE A 19 -2.85 7.28 2.85
CA ILE A 19 -1.78 7.35 1.86
C ILE A 19 -1.27 8.78 1.69
N ILE A 20 -2.16 9.77 1.78
CA ILE A 20 -1.80 11.17 1.51
C ILE A 20 -1.04 11.82 2.66
N PHE A 21 -1.24 11.44 3.92
CA PHE A 21 -0.49 12.08 5.02
C PHE A 21 1.04 11.95 4.87
N PRO A 22 1.63 10.77 4.59
CA PRO A 22 3.06 10.64 4.33
C PRO A 22 3.51 11.41 3.08
N VAL A 23 2.63 11.51 2.05
CA VAL A 23 2.87 12.33 0.87
C VAL A 23 2.90 13.83 1.20
N ILE A 24 2.02 14.30 2.06
CA ILE A 24 2.09 15.70 2.54
C ILE A 24 3.39 15.90 3.32
N GLY A 25 3.74 14.98 4.23
CA GLY A 25 4.98 15.04 5.00
C GLY A 25 6.24 15.07 4.12
N LEU A 26 6.30 14.24 3.07
CA LEU A 26 7.44 14.23 2.14
C LEU A 26 7.50 15.50 1.29
N LEU A 27 6.36 16.05 0.84
CA LEU A 27 6.34 17.30 0.08
C LEU A 27 6.75 18.50 0.93
N ILE A 28 6.27 18.59 2.18
CA ILE A 28 6.68 19.62 3.13
C ILE A 28 8.19 19.54 3.37
N ASN A 29 8.72 18.35 3.61
CA ASN A 29 10.17 18.17 3.82
C ASN A 29 10.98 18.41 2.54
N THR A 30 10.43 18.15 1.35
CA THR A 30 11.12 18.39 0.07
C THR A 30 11.21 19.88 -0.25
N PHE A 31 10.09 20.61 -0.20
CA PHE A 31 10.04 22.02 -0.59
C PHE A 31 10.41 22.98 0.54
N GLY A 32 10.08 22.63 1.79
CA GLY A 32 10.29 23.47 2.96
C GLY A 32 11.50 23.09 3.83
N GLY A 33 12.24 22.02 3.50
CA GLY A 33 13.27 21.49 4.41
C GLY A 33 14.56 22.30 4.50
N LYS A 34 14.92 23.12 3.49
CA LYS A 34 16.26 23.75 3.40
C LYS A 34 16.62 24.69 4.57
N ASN A 35 15.62 25.31 5.21
CA ASN A 35 15.83 26.27 6.30
C ASN A 35 15.31 25.76 7.66
N ARG A 36 14.98 24.47 7.76
CA ARG A 36 14.41 23.87 8.97
C ARG A 36 15.47 23.07 9.73
N SER A 37 15.34 23.04 11.05
CA SER A 37 16.16 22.20 11.92
C SER A 37 15.86 20.72 11.70
N GLU A 38 16.80 19.85 12.09
CA GLU A 38 16.62 18.38 12.06
C GLU A 38 15.36 17.96 12.83
N GLY A 39 15.13 18.56 14.01
CA GLY A 39 13.95 18.28 14.82
C GLY A 39 12.65 18.59 14.08
N GLU A 40 12.55 19.74 13.42
CA GLU A 40 11.36 20.12 12.66
C GLU A 40 11.07 19.18 11.49
N ILE A 41 12.10 18.77 10.76
CA ILE A 41 11.99 17.84 9.62
C ILE A 41 11.55 16.46 10.11
N GLY A 42 12.18 15.96 11.17
CA GLY A 42 11.91 14.65 11.76
C GLY A 42 10.49 14.58 12.31
N TRP A 43 10.10 15.56 13.14
CA TRP A 43 8.75 15.62 13.70
C TRP A 43 7.66 15.85 12.65
N THR A 44 7.96 16.52 11.54
CA THR A 44 7.03 16.63 10.40
C THR A 44 6.75 15.25 9.80
N ALA A 45 7.78 14.42 9.64
CA ALA A 45 7.62 13.08 9.11
C ALA A 45 6.90 12.15 10.09
N VAL A 46 7.23 12.23 11.38
CA VAL A 46 6.52 11.49 12.44
C VAL A 46 5.05 11.91 12.54
N ALA A 47 4.74 13.21 12.45
CA ALA A 47 3.37 13.69 12.47
C ALA A 47 2.57 13.17 11.26
N ALA A 48 3.19 13.11 10.09
CA ALA A 48 2.59 12.54 8.89
C ALA A 48 2.30 11.04 9.04
N SER A 49 3.27 10.23 9.47
CA SER A 49 3.05 8.79 9.69
C SER A 49 2.08 8.51 10.85
N GLY A 50 2.14 9.33 11.90
CA GLY A 50 1.23 9.26 13.06
C GLY A 50 -0.21 9.60 12.69
N ALA A 51 -0.43 10.57 11.80
CA ALA A 51 -1.77 10.86 11.27
C ALA A 51 -2.32 9.67 10.47
N SER A 52 -1.50 9.01 9.65
CA SER A 52 -1.89 7.75 8.98
C SER A 52 -2.23 6.65 9.98
N PHE A 53 -1.46 6.51 11.07
CA PHE A 53 -1.74 5.54 12.13
C PHE A 53 -3.08 5.80 12.82
N LEU A 54 -3.34 7.05 13.23
CA LEU A 54 -4.61 7.41 13.88
C LEU A 54 -5.80 7.15 12.96
N LEU A 55 -5.73 7.55 11.70
CA LEU A 55 -6.81 7.28 10.75
C LEU A 55 -6.96 5.79 10.45
N SER A 56 -5.86 5.04 10.34
CA SER A 56 -5.91 3.57 10.17
C SER A 56 -6.57 2.90 11.36
N LEU A 57 -6.26 3.35 12.59
CA LEU A 57 -6.92 2.86 13.80
C LEU A 57 -8.42 3.12 13.77
N LEU A 58 -8.86 4.31 13.33
CA LEU A 58 -10.29 4.62 13.18
C LEU A 58 -10.98 3.75 12.12
N VAL A 59 -10.34 3.54 10.97
CA VAL A 59 -10.83 2.63 9.91
C VAL A 59 -10.95 1.21 10.44
N VAL A 60 -9.96 0.72 11.18
CA VAL A 60 -9.97 -0.64 11.75
C VAL A 60 -11.03 -0.76 12.85
N ILE A 61 -11.20 0.23 13.72
CA ILE A 61 -12.27 0.24 14.72
C ILE A 61 -13.64 0.17 14.04
N ALA A 62 -13.86 0.97 12.98
CA ALA A 62 -15.10 0.94 12.22
C ALA A 62 -15.34 -0.40 11.53
N LEU A 63 -14.27 -1.03 10.98
CA LEU A 63 -14.34 -2.37 10.42
C LEU A 63 -14.77 -3.42 11.46
N PHE A 64 -14.28 -3.33 12.70
CA PHE A 64 -14.67 -4.23 13.78
C PHE A 64 -16.09 -4.00 14.32
N GLN A 65 -16.68 -2.82 14.08
CA GLN A 65 -18.05 -2.49 14.46
C GLN A 65 -19.08 -3.00 13.44
N LEU A 66 -18.66 -3.40 12.23
CA LEU A 66 -19.56 -3.99 11.25
C LEU A 66 -20.10 -5.36 11.72
N PRO A 67 -21.37 -5.70 11.39
CA PRO A 67 -21.93 -7.00 11.67
C PRO A 67 -21.04 -8.14 11.15
N ALA A 68 -21.00 -9.26 11.88
CA ALA A 68 -20.16 -10.40 11.49
C ALA A 68 -20.50 -10.95 10.09
N GLU A 69 -21.78 -10.87 9.69
CA GLU A 69 -22.24 -11.23 8.35
C GLU A 69 -21.65 -10.32 7.28
N GLU A 70 -21.62 -9.00 7.47
CA GLU A 70 -21.04 -8.06 6.49
C GLU A 70 -19.50 -8.14 6.42
N ARG A 71 -18.84 -8.50 7.53
CA ARG A 71 -17.39 -8.75 7.53
C ARG A 71 -17.02 -10.06 6.81
N ALA A 72 -17.93 -11.04 6.79
CA ALA A 72 -17.68 -12.36 6.21
C ALA A 72 -18.21 -12.50 4.77
N LEU A 73 -19.35 -11.88 4.44
CA LEU A 73 -19.98 -11.95 3.12
C LEU A 73 -19.38 -10.99 2.09
N ASN A 74 -18.89 -9.81 2.47
CA ASN A 74 -18.48 -8.80 1.49
C ASN A 74 -17.06 -8.99 0.95
N HIS A 75 -16.29 -9.97 1.42
CA HIS A 75 -14.85 -10.10 1.11
C HIS A 75 -14.00 -8.83 1.39
N GLY A 76 -14.57 -7.79 1.99
CA GLY A 76 -13.98 -6.46 2.15
C GLY A 76 -14.94 -5.36 1.68
N VAL A 77 -14.55 -4.10 1.85
CA VAL A 77 -15.25 -2.94 1.29
C VAL A 77 -14.34 -2.28 0.27
N ASP A 78 -14.80 -2.21 -0.98
CA ASP A 78 -14.12 -1.46 -2.04
C ASP A 78 -14.59 0.00 -2.06
N VAL A 79 -13.64 0.91 -1.92
CA VAL A 79 -13.84 2.35 -2.05
C VAL A 79 -13.24 2.79 -3.38
N PRO A 80 -14.05 2.95 -4.44
CA PRO A 80 -13.54 3.35 -5.75
C PRO A 80 -12.97 4.77 -5.69
N LEU A 81 -11.79 4.99 -6.31
CA LEU A 81 -11.18 6.32 -6.42
C LEU A 81 -11.34 6.87 -7.84
N PHE A 82 -10.85 6.15 -8.84
CA PHE A 82 -10.96 6.54 -10.24
C PHE A 82 -10.78 5.34 -11.18
N THR A 83 -11.35 5.44 -12.38
CA THR A 83 -11.14 4.46 -13.45
C THR A 83 -9.78 4.69 -14.12
N PHE A 84 -8.93 3.67 -14.14
CA PHE A 84 -7.58 3.77 -14.72
C PHE A 84 -7.60 3.57 -16.24
N PHE A 85 -8.20 2.50 -16.73
CA PHE A 85 -8.49 2.32 -18.15
C PHE A 85 -9.71 1.41 -18.38
N THR A 86 -10.30 1.52 -19.57
CA THR A 86 -11.36 0.63 -20.04
C THR A 86 -10.92 0.01 -21.37
N ILE A 87 -10.96 -1.33 -21.47
CA ILE A 87 -10.67 -2.07 -22.70
C ILE A 87 -11.87 -2.99 -22.99
N GLY A 88 -12.58 -2.70 -24.09
CA GLY A 88 -13.80 -3.44 -24.44
C GLY A 88 -14.86 -3.32 -23.35
N SER A 89 -15.24 -4.45 -22.76
CA SER A 89 -16.17 -4.53 -21.62
C SER A 89 -15.51 -4.54 -20.24
N THR A 90 -14.17 -4.62 -20.17
CA THR A 90 -13.45 -4.67 -18.89
C THR A 90 -13.02 -3.27 -18.49
N THR A 91 -13.49 -2.82 -17.33
CA THR A 91 -13.06 -1.58 -16.68
C THR A 91 -12.13 -1.91 -15.51
N LEU A 92 -10.92 -1.34 -15.53
CA LEU A 92 -10.01 -1.44 -14.40
C LEU A 92 -10.11 -0.19 -13.53
N GLU A 93 -10.61 -0.37 -12.32
CA GLU A 93 -10.82 0.70 -11.34
C GLU A 93 -9.76 0.66 -10.27
N MET A 94 -9.07 1.78 -10.06
CA MET A 94 -8.20 1.97 -8.91
C MET A 94 -9.06 2.44 -7.74
N GLY A 95 -9.01 1.68 -6.66
CA GLY A 95 -9.77 1.89 -5.45
C GLY A 95 -9.04 1.34 -4.24
N LEU A 96 -9.62 1.54 -3.07
CA LEU A 96 -9.08 1.04 -1.81
C LEU A 96 -9.92 -0.14 -1.36
N HIS A 97 -9.27 -1.29 -1.16
CA HIS A 97 -9.92 -2.46 -0.61
C HIS A 97 -9.69 -2.51 0.90
N ILE A 98 -10.77 -2.60 1.68
CA ILE A 98 -10.72 -2.57 3.14
C ILE A 98 -11.36 -3.85 3.68
N ASP A 99 -10.52 -4.81 4.04
CA ASP A 99 -10.93 -6.07 4.64
C ASP A 99 -10.16 -6.33 5.95
N ALA A 100 -10.38 -7.49 6.56
CA ALA A 100 -9.69 -7.86 7.80
C ALA A 100 -8.17 -7.97 7.63
N LEU A 101 -7.70 -8.50 6.49
CA LEU A 101 -6.27 -8.61 6.22
C LEU A 101 -5.63 -7.22 6.07
N THR A 102 -6.27 -6.35 5.28
CA THR A 102 -5.84 -4.97 5.08
C THR A 102 -5.83 -4.20 6.39
N GLY A 103 -6.83 -4.40 7.25
CA GLY A 103 -6.89 -3.78 8.57
C GLY A 103 -5.69 -4.15 9.45
N VAL A 104 -5.31 -5.44 9.50
CA VAL A 104 -4.12 -5.90 10.22
C VAL A 104 -2.85 -5.29 9.62
N MET A 105 -2.72 -5.32 8.30
CA MET A 105 -1.55 -4.81 7.59
C MET A 105 -1.38 -3.29 7.75
N LEU A 106 -2.48 -2.52 7.70
CA LEU A 106 -2.49 -1.08 7.97
C LEU A 106 -1.94 -0.78 9.37
N MET A 107 -2.40 -1.52 10.39
CA MET A 107 -1.92 -1.32 11.77
C MET A 107 -0.44 -1.63 11.89
N VAL A 108 0.03 -2.74 11.32
CA VAL A 108 1.46 -3.10 11.34
C VAL A 108 2.29 -2.03 10.64
N VAL A 109 1.93 -1.65 9.41
CA VAL A 109 2.70 -0.70 8.60
C VAL A 109 2.72 0.68 9.23
N THR A 110 1.58 1.19 9.72
CA THR A 110 1.50 2.54 10.32
C THR A 110 2.06 2.63 11.73
N LEU A 111 1.85 1.61 12.58
CA LEU A 111 2.41 1.58 13.93
C LEU A 111 3.93 1.41 13.89
N VAL A 112 4.40 0.33 13.26
CA VAL A 112 5.84 0.04 13.17
C VAL A 112 6.53 1.12 12.34
N GLY A 113 5.91 1.58 11.26
CA GLY A 113 6.39 2.71 10.47
C GLY A 113 6.60 3.95 11.32
N THR A 114 5.62 4.35 12.13
CA THR A 114 5.74 5.53 13.00
C THR A 114 6.83 5.36 14.07
N LEU A 115 6.96 4.16 14.65
CA LEU A 115 8.05 3.87 15.60
C LEU A 115 9.43 3.98 14.94
N ILE A 116 9.57 3.49 13.70
CA ILE A 116 10.80 3.65 12.91
C ILE A 116 11.10 5.13 12.65
N HIS A 117 10.08 5.94 12.34
CA HIS A 117 10.27 7.39 12.16
C HIS A 117 10.77 8.07 13.43
N ILE A 118 10.20 7.73 14.60
CA ILE A 118 10.64 8.29 15.90
C ILE A 118 12.09 7.87 16.18
N TYR A 119 12.41 6.60 16.00
CA TYR A 119 13.77 6.09 16.18
C TYR A 119 14.77 6.77 15.24
N ALA A 120 14.39 6.97 13.98
CA ALA A 120 15.23 7.58 12.96
C ALA A 120 15.67 9.01 13.30
N ILE A 121 14.89 9.77 14.09
CA ILE A 121 15.27 11.13 14.50
C ILE A 121 16.57 11.09 15.31
N GLY A 122 16.66 10.18 16.28
CA GLY A 122 17.86 10.02 17.10
C GLY A 122 19.00 9.35 16.33
N TYR A 123 18.69 8.34 15.52
CA TYR A 123 19.69 7.58 14.76
C TYR A 123 20.41 8.43 13.71
N MET A 124 19.70 9.34 13.03
CA MET A 124 20.25 10.16 11.95
C MET A 124 20.82 11.50 12.43
N HIS A 125 20.80 11.77 13.73
CA HIS A 125 21.20 13.06 14.27
C HIS A 125 22.63 13.44 13.86
N GLY A 126 22.81 14.64 13.32
CA GLY A 126 24.09 15.13 12.83
C GLY A 126 24.52 14.62 11.44
N ASP A 127 23.69 13.84 10.74
CA ASP A 127 23.95 13.49 9.34
C ASP A 127 23.56 14.64 8.40
N SER A 128 24.49 15.05 7.54
CA SER A 128 24.30 16.11 6.54
C SER A 128 23.09 15.92 5.60
N ARG A 129 22.58 14.69 5.49
CA ARG A 129 21.47 14.28 4.60
C ARG A 129 20.22 13.89 5.37
N PHE A 130 20.09 14.33 6.62
CA PHE A 130 18.91 14.11 7.48
C PHE A 130 17.58 14.32 6.72
N GLN A 131 17.45 15.46 6.03
CA GLN A 131 16.24 15.78 5.23
C GLN A 131 15.92 14.72 4.18
N ARG A 132 16.93 14.25 3.45
CA ARG A 132 16.77 13.27 2.37
C ARG A 132 16.30 11.93 2.92
N PHE A 133 16.82 11.52 4.07
CA PHE A 133 16.44 10.26 4.71
C PHE A 133 14.93 10.23 5.04
N PHE A 134 14.42 11.29 5.67
CA PHE A 134 13.00 11.39 6.02
C PHE A 134 12.07 11.53 4.81
N ILE A 135 12.54 12.13 3.70
CA ILE A 135 11.79 12.12 2.43
C ILE A 135 11.65 10.68 1.91
N TYR A 136 12.74 9.91 1.90
CA TYR A 136 12.70 8.51 1.45
C TYR A 136 11.88 7.62 2.38
N LEU A 137 11.93 7.88 3.70
CA LEU A 137 11.17 7.13 4.68
C LEU A 137 9.65 7.36 4.55
N ASN A 138 9.23 8.62 4.36
CA ASN A 138 7.81 8.92 4.07
C ASN A 138 7.37 8.39 2.70
N LEU A 139 8.24 8.39 1.69
CA LEU A 139 7.94 7.81 0.38
C LEU A 139 7.78 6.29 0.50
N PHE A 140 8.63 5.61 1.27
CA PHE A 140 8.49 4.18 1.57
C PHE A 140 7.15 3.89 2.24
N MET A 141 6.78 4.70 3.23
CA MET A 141 5.51 4.61 3.94
C MET A 141 4.32 4.76 2.97
N ALA A 142 4.34 5.77 2.10
CA ALA A 142 3.28 6.00 1.12
C ALA A 142 3.12 4.82 0.15
N MET A 143 4.22 4.30 -0.40
CA MET A 143 4.19 3.18 -1.36
C MET A 143 3.72 1.88 -0.70
N MET A 144 4.14 1.63 0.55
CA MET A 144 3.67 0.47 1.31
C MET A 144 2.17 0.55 1.61
N LEU A 145 1.64 1.75 1.87
CA LEU A 145 0.19 1.94 2.06
C LEU A 145 -0.60 1.76 0.76
N ILE A 146 -0.08 2.21 -0.38
CA ILE A 146 -0.67 1.94 -1.71
C ILE A 146 -0.73 0.44 -1.96
N LEU A 147 0.35 -0.29 -1.65
CA LEU A 147 0.42 -1.74 -1.80
C LEU A 147 -0.64 -2.45 -0.96
N VAL A 148 -0.76 -2.08 0.32
CA VAL A 148 -1.67 -2.71 1.28
C VAL A 148 -3.14 -2.40 0.99
N LEU A 149 -3.46 -1.19 0.54
CA LEU A 149 -4.83 -0.77 0.25
C LEU A 149 -5.28 -1.08 -1.19
N ALA A 150 -4.43 -1.66 -2.03
CA ALA A 150 -4.76 -1.91 -3.43
C ALA A 150 -6.01 -2.80 -3.55
N ASN A 151 -6.95 -2.43 -4.43
CA ASN A 151 -8.13 -3.26 -4.74
C ASN A 151 -7.99 -4.19 -5.95
N ASN A 152 -6.87 -4.07 -6.67
CA ASN A 152 -6.60 -4.85 -7.86
C ASN A 152 -5.10 -5.15 -7.98
N TYR A 153 -4.76 -6.17 -8.78
CA TYR A 153 -3.37 -6.60 -8.95
C TYR A 153 -2.47 -5.53 -9.58
N LEU A 154 -3.02 -4.61 -10.38
CA LEU A 154 -2.23 -3.54 -10.98
C LEU A 154 -1.82 -2.48 -9.95
N MET A 155 -2.75 -2.02 -9.12
CA MET A 155 -2.46 -1.08 -8.04
C MET A 155 -1.51 -1.69 -7.01
N LEU A 156 -1.65 -2.98 -6.73
CA LEU A 156 -0.72 -3.74 -5.89
C LEU A 156 0.68 -3.73 -6.50
N PHE A 157 0.79 -4.00 -7.80
CA PHE A 157 2.08 -3.96 -8.52
C PHE A 157 2.73 -2.57 -8.52
N VAL A 158 1.93 -1.50 -8.64
CA VAL A 158 2.43 -0.12 -8.53
C VAL A 158 3.01 0.14 -7.14
N GLY A 159 2.30 -0.26 -6.08
CA GLY A 159 2.81 -0.16 -4.70
C GLY A 159 4.08 -0.99 -4.50
N TRP A 160 4.11 -2.20 -5.06
CA TRP A 160 5.25 -3.13 -5.02
C TRP A 160 6.51 -2.55 -5.65
N GLU A 161 6.41 -2.04 -6.88
CA GLU A 161 7.50 -1.33 -7.57
C GLU A 161 7.97 -0.10 -6.78
N GLY A 162 7.03 0.66 -6.22
CA GLY A 162 7.32 1.80 -5.36
C GLY A 162 8.12 1.43 -4.11
N VAL A 163 7.74 0.35 -3.43
CA VAL A 163 8.46 -0.18 -2.26
C VAL A 163 9.87 -0.66 -2.66
N GLY A 164 10.01 -1.32 -3.82
CA GLY A 164 11.31 -1.72 -4.38
C GLY A 164 12.23 -0.52 -4.64
N LEU A 165 11.71 0.55 -5.25
CA LEU A 165 12.44 1.80 -5.49
C LEU A 165 12.88 2.45 -4.18
N CYS A 166 11.97 2.60 -3.22
CA CYS A 166 12.28 3.20 -1.91
C CYS A 166 13.35 2.39 -1.16
N SER A 167 13.28 1.06 -1.23
CA SER A 167 14.27 0.18 -0.60
C SER A 167 15.66 0.38 -1.21
N PHE A 168 15.74 0.52 -2.54
CA PHE A 168 17.00 0.86 -3.22
C PHE A 168 17.57 2.20 -2.75
N LEU A 169 16.73 3.23 -2.64
CA LEU A 169 17.15 4.57 -2.18
C LEU A 169 17.65 4.57 -0.73
N LEU A 170 17.00 3.80 0.15
CA LEU A 170 17.37 3.69 1.57
C LEU A 170 18.62 2.84 1.79
N ILE A 171 18.75 1.68 1.12
CA ILE A 171 19.96 0.84 1.21
C ILE A 171 21.17 1.59 0.63
N GLY A 172 20.96 2.28 -0.49
CA GLY A 172 21.99 3.08 -1.17
C GLY A 172 22.22 4.47 -0.56
N PHE A 173 21.64 4.79 0.60
CA PHE A 173 21.64 6.15 1.13
C PHE A 173 23.04 6.76 1.30
N TRP A 174 23.99 6.00 1.87
CA TRP A 174 25.41 6.35 1.90
C TRP A 174 26.14 5.79 0.69
N PHE A 175 25.82 6.31 -0.50
CA PHE A 175 26.35 5.87 -1.79
C PHE A 175 27.87 6.09 -1.95
N GLU A 176 28.51 6.93 -1.12
CA GLU A 176 29.97 7.13 -1.10
C GLU A 176 30.72 5.83 -0.83
N LYS A 177 30.11 4.94 -0.03
CA LYS A 177 30.67 3.63 0.25
C LYS A 177 30.22 2.70 -0.87
N MET A 178 31.16 2.31 -1.74
CA MET A 178 30.90 1.39 -2.85
C MET A 178 30.16 0.12 -2.41
N LYS A 179 30.47 -0.41 -1.22
CA LYS A 179 29.76 -1.56 -0.62
C LYS A 179 28.25 -1.35 -0.51
N ASN A 180 27.79 -0.14 -0.16
CA ASN A 180 26.37 0.19 -0.02
C ASN A 180 25.70 0.34 -1.39
N ALA A 181 26.37 1.01 -2.34
CA ALA A 181 25.87 1.14 -3.70
C ALA A 181 25.74 -0.23 -4.40
N GLU A 182 26.71 -1.12 -4.22
CA GLU A 182 26.63 -2.49 -4.72
C GLU A 182 25.54 -3.31 -4.06
N ALA A 183 25.35 -3.17 -2.74
CA ALA A 183 24.28 -3.84 -2.01
C ALA A 183 22.90 -3.38 -2.50
N ALA A 184 22.71 -2.07 -2.68
CA ALA A 184 21.48 -1.51 -3.23
C ALA A 184 21.21 -2.03 -4.65
N ARG A 185 22.23 -2.05 -5.52
CA ARG A 185 22.10 -2.61 -6.88
C ARG A 185 21.72 -4.08 -6.85
N LYS A 186 22.36 -4.90 -6.00
CA LYS A 186 22.04 -6.33 -5.87
C LYS A 186 20.60 -6.54 -5.41
N ALA A 187 20.14 -5.78 -4.41
CA ALA A 187 18.76 -5.83 -3.93
C ALA A 187 17.76 -5.45 -5.03
N MET A 188 18.01 -4.35 -5.76
CA MET A 188 17.16 -3.90 -6.86
C MET A 188 17.08 -4.92 -8.00
N VAL A 189 18.21 -5.54 -8.39
CA VAL A 189 18.20 -6.57 -9.44
C VAL A 189 17.42 -7.81 -9.00
N ALA A 190 17.60 -8.25 -7.76
CA ALA A 190 16.84 -9.39 -7.22
C ALA A 190 15.33 -9.09 -7.17
N ASN A 191 14.94 -7.88 -6.74
CA ASN A 191 13.55 -7.44 -6.76
C ASN A 191 12.99 -7.44 -8.19
N ARG A 192 13.75 -6.89 -9.14
CA ARG A 192 13.32 -6.79 -10.55
C ARG A 192 13.07 -8.15 -11.20
N VAL A 193 13.84 -9.18 -10.82
CA VAL A 193 13.57 -10.55 -11.27
C VAL A 193 12.24 -11.06 -10.73
N GLY A 194 11.90 -10.76 -9.48
CA GLY A 194 10.57 -11.05 -8.91
C GLY A 194 9.44 -10.30 -9.61
N ASP A 195 9.67 -9.04 -9.98
CA ASP A 195 8.68 -8.19 -10.66
C ASP A 195 8.26 -8.80 -12.01
N TRP A 196 9.18 -9.45 -12.74
CA TRP A 196 8.83 -10.22 -13.94
C TRP A 196 7.87 -11.37 -13.66
N GLY A 197 8.04 -12.07 -12.53
CA GLY A 197 7.14 -13.15 -12.12
C GLY A 197 5.73 -12.65 -11.84
N VAL A 198 5.61 -11.55 -11.09
CA VAL A 198 4.32 -10.91 -10.81
C VAL A 198 3.66 -10.43 -12.10
N MET A 199 4.43 -9.80 -12.99
CA MET A 199 3.90 -9.29 -14.26
C MET A 199 3.43 -10.42 -15.19
N LEU A 200 4.16 -11.55 -15.26
CA LEU A 200 3.72 -12.73 -16.00
C LEU A 200 2.43 -13.33 -15.43
N ALA A 201 2.32 -13.40 -14.11
CA ALA A 201 1.10 -13.86 -13.45
C ALA A 201 -0.09 -12.93 -13.76
N MET A 202 0.12 -11.60 -13.75
CA MET A 202 -0.90 -10.63 -14.12
C MET A 202 -1.35 -10.79 -15.58
N PHE A 203 -0.42 -10.99 -16.52
CA PHE A 203 -0.79 -11.26 -17.90
C PHE A 203 -1.56 -12.57 -18.06
N ALA A 204 -1.16 -13.63 -17.35
CA ALA A 204 -1.88 -14.90 -17.36
C ALA A 204 -3.30 -14.74 -16.79
N MET A 205 -3.47 -14.03 -15.68
CA MET A 205 -4.79 -13.74 -15.09
C MET A 205 -5.65 -12.89 -16.02
N PHE A 206 -5.08 -11.88 -16.68
CA PHE A 206 -5.84 -11.05 -17.61
C PHE A 206 -6.27 -11.81 -18.87
N ILE A 207 -5.42 -12.70 -19.40
CA ILE A 207 -5.75 -13.53 -20.57
C ILE A 207 -6.78 -14.62 -20.20
N GLY A 208 -6.63 -15.25 -19.03
CA GLY A 208 -7.52 -16.32 -18.57
C GLY A 208 -8.88 -15.82 -18.09
N PHE A 209 -8.90 -14.79 -17.23
CA PHE A 209 -10.11 -14.33 -16.54
C PHE A 209 -10.66 -13.00 -17.07
N GLY A 210 -9.92 -12.29 -17.93
CA GLY A 210 -10.37 -11.02 -18.51
C GLY A 210 -10.42 -9.84 -17.52
N THR A 211 -9.90 -10.01 -16.30
CA THR A 211 -9.92 -9.00 -15.23
C THR A 211 -8.68 -9.10 -14.33
N LEU A 212 -8.33 -7.98 -13.69
CA LEU A 212 -7.30 -7.89 -12.65
C LEU A 212 -7.88 -7.48 -11.28
N GLN A 213 -9.20 -7.41 -11.17
CA GLN A 213 -9.90 -7.17 -9.91
C GLN A 213 -9.87 -8.44 -9.06
N PHE A 214 -9.62 -8.33 -7.76
CA PHE A 214 -9.52 -9.49 -6.87
C PHE A 214 -10.79 -10.34 -6.87
N GLY A 215 -11.96 -9.72 -6.65
CA GLY A 215 -13.24 -10.44 -6.64
C GLY A 215 -13.55 -11.14 -7.96
N GLY A 216 -13.22 -10.50 -9.10
CA GLY A 216 -13.41 -11.10 -10.42
C GLY A 216 -12.52 -12.31 -10.67
N VAL A 217 -11.26 -12.25 -10.24
CA VAL A 217 -10.32 -13.38 -10.34
C VAL A 217 -10.73 -14.52 -9.42
N PHE A 218 -11.11 -14.24 -8.17
CA PHE A 218 -11.52 -15.29 -7.23
C PHE A 218 -12.79 -16.01 -7.69
N HIS A 219 -13.80 -15.27 -8.15
CA HIS A 219 -15.04 -15.86 -8.67
C HIS A 219 -14.80 -16.70 -9.93
N ALA A 220 -13.94 -16.22 -10.85
CA ALA A 220 -13.60 -16.98 -12.06
C ALA A 220 -12.79 -18.25 -11.73
N ALA A 221 -11.87 -18.17 -10.77
CA ALA A 221 -11.05 -19.31 -10.35
C ALA A 221 -11.88 -20.40 -9.66
N GLU A 222 -12.88 -20.05 -8.84
CA GLU A 222 -13.80 -21.02 -8.23
C GLU A 222 -14.60 -21.76 -9.31
N HIS A 223 -15.14 -21.05 -10.29
CA HIS A 223 -15.90 -21.65 -11.39
C HIS A 223 -15.06 -22.61 -12.24
N GLU A 224 -13.79 -22.26 -12.55
CA GLU A 224 -12.89 -23.18 -13.26
C GLU A 224 -12.46 -24.38 -12.41
N ALA A 225 -12.27 -24.20 -11.09
CA ALA A 225 -11.94 -25.28 -10.18
C ALA A 225 -13.08 -26.31 -10.07
N GLU A 226 -14.33 -25.84 -9.98
CA GLU A 226 -15.52 -26.69 -9.99
C GLU A 226 -15.67 -27.45 -11.31
N ALA A 227 -15.44 -26.78 -12.45
CA ALA A 227 -15.47 -27.42 -13.76
C ALA A 227 -14.40 -28.52 -13.91
N MET A 228 -13.18 -28.28 -13.40
CA MET A 228 -12.09 -29.25 -13.42
C MET A 228 -12.37 -30.45 -12.50
N GLN A 229 -12.93 -30.22 -11.31
CA GLN A 229 -13.34 -31.31 -10.41
C GLN A 229 -14.46 -32.18 -11.02
N GLY A 230 -15.44 -31.57 -11.69
CA GLY A 230 -16.47 -32.30 -12.42
C GLY A 230 -15.92 -33.19 -13.54
N LEU A 231 -14.82 -32.79 -14.16
CA LEU A 231 -14.16 -33.53 -15.24
C LEU A 231 -13.26 -34.66 -14.74
N ILE A 232 -12.68 -34.54 -13.54
CA ILE A 232 -11.86 -35.58 -12.89
C ILE A 232 -12.72 -36.67 -12.24
N MET A 233 -13.98 -36.36 -11.91
CA MET A 233 -14.93 -37.30 -11.30
C MET A 233 -15.74 -38.13 -12.33
N LEU A 234 -15.47 -37.96 -13.63
CA LEU A 234 -16.00 -38.75 -14.76
C LEU A 234 -14.96 -39.77 -15.24
#